data_AF-A0A7S4JJG3-F1
#
_entry.id   AF-A0A7S4JJG3-F1
#
_cell.length_a   1.000
_cell.length_b   1.000
_cell.length_c   1.000
_cell.angle_alpha   90.00
_cell.angle_beta   90.00
_cell.angle_gamma   90.00
#
_symmetry.space_group_name_H-M   'P 1'
#
loop_
_entity.id
_entity.type
_entity.pdbx_description
1 polymer ?
#
loop_
_entity_poly.entity_id
_entity_poly.type
_entity_poly.pdbx_seq_one_letter_code
_entity_poly.pdbx_strand_id
1 'polypeptide(L)'
;SFYFTPVTDVPATPEERKMHPGVFPPNVWPTEEDMPGFQDEAKSLGMIMHNALVQFAKHVDAHVHKQCGVDSSTGKSNYESPDRLFKAVRKTEKGKCRLLYYSPYKVEEAKDILDKEVEKGIDNDGLMWNGWHLDSGFLTALAGDIYVNDETGDKVDCDQDSTGLYIATHGSSGVAKKVTIPADCIGIQFGEILQIASGGHVVATPHCVRGGIGTQARIGFACFVDAGADFPLAPPNGYTKADVLKRSVENDYIVPLQQAFLDEEDDGEIKHCQGKGVLGSYHGRYYPVDDDKANLGLYHGHR
;
A
#
# COMPACT_ATOMS: atom_id res chain seq x y z
N SER A 1 7.57 4.14 12.43
CA SER A 1 6.23 4.30 11.84
C SER A 1 5.21 4.36 12.97
N PHE A 2 4.23 5.25 12.88
CA PHE A 2 3.09 5.35 13.79
C PHE A 2 1.80 5.07 13.01
N TYR A 3 0.89 4.27 13.58
CA TYR A 3 -0.32 3.83 12.90
C TYR A 3 -1.56 4.18 13.70
N PHE A 4 -2.62 4.59 13.01
CA PHE A 4 -3.92 4.83 13.61
C PHE A 4 -5.03 4.72 12.56
N THR A 5 -6.25 4.58 13.02
CA THR A 5 -7.47 4.60 12.20
C THR A 5 -8.10 5.99 12.32
N PRO A 6 -8.24 6.75 11.23
CA PRO A 6 -8.73 8.13 11.33
C PRO A 6 -10.24 8.19 11.60
N VAL A 7 -11.01 7.17 11.18
CA VAL A 7 -12.48 7.16 11.26
C VAL A 7 -13.02 6.83 12.64
N THR A 8 -12.28 6.04 13.45
CA THR A 8 -12.67 5.64 14.81
C THR A 8 -11.43 5.20 15.59
N ASP A 9 -11.43 5.43 16.91
CA ASP A 9 -10.36 4.93 17.79
C ASP A 9 -10.50 3.45 18.13
N VAL A 10 -11.69 2.90 18.01
CA VAL A 10 -12.01 1.54 18.44
C VAL A 10 -12.79 0.84 17.33
N PRO A 11 -12.11 0.36 16.27
CA PRO A 11 -12.78 -0.25 15.13
C PRO A 11 -13.36 -1.62 15.47
N ALA A 12 -14.41 -2.00 14.75
CA ALA A 12 -15.17 -3.23 14.88
C ALA A 12 -15.88 -3.40 16.24
N THR A 13 -16.65 -4.49 16.38
CA THR A 13 -17.22 -4.90 17.67
C THR A 13 -16.16 -5.55 18.59
N PRO A 14 -16.37 -5.58 19.91
CA PRO A 14 -15.49 -6.33 20.82
C PRO A 14 -15.29 -7.80 20.42
N GLU A 15 -16.36 -8.45 19.93
CA GLU A 15 -16.34 -9.83 19.46
C GLU A 15 -15.46 -9.99 18.23
N GLU A 16 -15.62 -9.12 17.22
CA GLU A 16 -14.78 -9.12 16.01
C GLU A 16 -13.31 -8.83 16.32
N ARG A 17 -13.01 -7.89 17.22
CA ARG A 17 -11.63 -7.64 17.67
C ARG A 17 -11.02 -8.86 18.35
N LYS A 18 -11.80 -9.62 19.12
CA LYS A 18 -11.32 -10.86 19.74
C LYS A 18 -11.06 -11.96 18.71
N MET A 19 -11.89 -12.04 17.66
CA MET A 19 -11.71 -13.00 16.56
C MET A 19 -10.56 -12.62 15.62
N HIS A 20 -10.28 -11.32 15.46
CA HIS A 20 -9.30 -10.77 14.52
C HIS A 20 -8.43 -9.66 15.14
N PRO A 21 -7.62 -9.97 16.18
CA PRO A 21 -6.93 -8.96 16.98
C PRO A 21 -5.90 -8.13 16.18
N GLY A 22 -5.30 -8.71 15.14
CA GLY A 22 -4.36 -8.00 14.25
C GLY A 22 -5.02 -7.10 13.20
N VAL A 23 -6.33 -7.28 12.95
CA VAL A 23 -7.06 -6.58 11.88
C VAL A 23 -7.67 -5.28 12.40
N PHE A 24 -8.16 -5.29 13.64
CA PHE A 24 -8.88 -4.16 14.24
C PHE A 24 -8.25 -3.71 15.57
N PRO A 25 -6.96 -3.36 15.61
CA PRO A 25 -6.36 -2.82 16.84
C PRO A 25 -6.96 -1.44 17.13
N PRO A 26 -7.34 -1.15 18.40
CA PRO A 26 -7.64 0.20 18.82
C PRO A 26 -6.44 1.13 18.62
N ASN A 27 -6.73 2.42 18.42
CA ASN A 27 -5.69 3.44 18.35
C ASN A 27 -5.02 3.62 19.70
N VAL A 28 -3.71 3.86 19.68
CA VAL A 28 -2.92 4.25 20.84
C VAL A 28 -2.29 5.60 20.53
N TRP A 29 -2.59 6.59 21.36
CA TRP A 29 -2.16 7.96 21.16
C TRP A 29 -1.12 8.35 22.20
N PRO A 30 -0.11 9.19 21.85
CA PRO A 30 0.70 9.85 22.86
C PRO A 30 -0.20 10.71 23.75
N THR A 31 0.25 10.99 24.96
CA THR A 31 -0.53 11.84 25.87
C THR A 31 -0.51 13.29 25.37
N GLU A 32 -1.53 14.07 25.72
CA GLU A 32 -1.55 15.51 25.43
C GLU A 32 -0.41 16.28 26.14
N GLU A 33 0.20 15.71 27.18
CA GLU A 33 1.38 16.29 27.82
C GLU A 33 2.65 16.05 26.97
N ASP A 34 2.80 14.84 26.42
CA ASP A 34 3.98 14.47 25.61
C ASP A 34 3.93 15.08 24.20
N MET A 35 2.75 15.17 23.61
CA MET A 35 2.57 15.68 22.24
C MET A 35 1.22 16.40 22.06
N PRO A 36 1.12 17.65 22.55
CA PRO A 36 -0.13 18.42 22.52
C PRO A 36 -0.71 18.55 21.10
N GLY A 37 -2.00 18.26 20.94
CA GLY A 37 -2.73 18.44 19.68
C GLY A 37 -2.49 17.38 18.60
N PHE A 38 -1.53 16.47 18.80
CA PHE A 38 -1.15 15.48 17.79
C PHE A 38 -2.30 14.57 17.38
N GLN A 39 -3.11 14.10 18.34
CA GLN A 39 -4.24 13.22 18.06
C GLN A 39 -5.24 13.90 17.11
N ASP A 40 -5.59 15.14 17.40
CA ASP A 40 -6.59 15.89 16.62
C ASP A 40 -6.08 16.20 15.21
N GLU A 41 -4.82 16.64 15.08
CA GLU A 41 -4.20 16.96 13.79
C GLU A 41 -4.01 15.72 12.92
N ALA A 42 -3.53 14.62 13.51
CA ALA A 42 -3.36 13.35 12.82
C ALA A 42 -4.71 12.80 12.30
N LYS A 43 -5.75 12.82 13.14
CA LYS A 43 -7.11 12.44 12.72
C LYS A 43 -7.64 13.36 11.64
N SER A 44 -7.44 14.67 11.76
CA SER A 44 -7.89 15.65 10.78
C SER A 44 -7.29 15.38 9.39
N LEU A 45 -5.97 15.24 9.31
CA LEU A 45 -5.28 14.90 8.06
C LEU A 45 -5.75 13.55 7.49
N GLY A 46 -5.80 12.53 8.33
CA GLY A 46 -6.26 11.20 7.94
C GLY A 46 -7.69 11.21 7.41
N MET A 47 -8.59 11.98 8.03
CA MET A 47 -9.97 12.11 7.57
C MET A 47 -10.11 12.91 6.28
N ILE A 48 -9.28 13.94 6.05
CA ILE A 48 -9.23 14.65 4.77
C ILE A 48 -8.88 13.67 3.65
N MET A 49 -7.81 12.88 3.83
CA MET A 49 -7.36 11.90 2.83
C MET A 49 -8.39 10.79 2.62
N HIS A 50 -8.95 10.24 3.71
CA HIS A 50 -10.01 9.23 3.63
C HIS A 50 -11.24 9.75 2.85
N ASN A 51 -11.69 10.97 3.14
CA ASN A 51 -12.84 11.56 2.45
C ASN A 51 -12.57 11.81 0.98
N ALA A 52 -11.33 12.20 0.62
CA ALA A 52 -10.92 12.30 -0.78
C ALA A 52 -11.00 10.93 -1.49
N LEU A 53 -10.52 9.86 -0.85
CA LEU A 53 -10.65 8.49 -1.39
C LEU A 53 -12.10 8.05 -1.56
N VAL A 54 -12.98 8.40 -0.62
CA VAL A 54 -14.42 8.14 -0.73
C VAL A 54 -15.02 8.83 -1.96
N GLN A 55 -14.66 10.09 -2.25
CA GLN A 55 -15.15 10.76 -3.47
C GLN A 55 -14.52 10.16 -4.73
N PHE A 56 -13.22 9.87 -4.70
CA PHE A 56 -12.50 9.26 -5.81
C PHE A 56 -13.07 7.90 -6.20
N ALA A 57 -13.51 7.10 -5.23
CA ALA A 57 -14.15 5.81 -5.46
C ALA A 57 -15.37 5.88 -6.41
N LYS A 58 -16.13 6.99 -6.41
CA LYS A 58 -17.24 7.19 -7.36
C LYS A 58 -16.76 7.27 -8.80
N HIS A 59 -15.61 7.90 -9.03
CA HIS A 59 -15.01 8.00 -10.36
C HIS A 59 -14.46 6.66 -10.84
N VAL A 60 -13.89 5.89 -9.92
CA VAL A 60 -13.47 4.51 -10.18
C VAL A 60 -14.68 3.64 -10.54
N ASP A 61 -15.75 3.69 -9.74
CA ASP A 61 -16.99 2.96 -10.03
C ASP A 61 -17.54 3.31 -11.42
N ALA A 62 -17.64 4.60 -11.75
CA ALA A 62 -18.11 5.05 -13.06
C ALA A 62 -17.22 4.55 -14.21
N HIS A 63 -15.90 4.56 -14.03
CA HIS A 63 -14.95 4.04 -15.00
C HIS A 63 -15.13 2.53 -15.19
N VAL A 64 -15.09 1.76 -14.11
CA VAL A 64 -15.18 0.29 -14.13
C VAL A 64 -16.53 -0.15 -14.68
N HIS A 65 -17.63 0.46 -14.24
CA HIS A 65 -18.97 0.17 -14.76
C HIS A 65 -19.05 0.34 -16.29
N LYS A 66 -18.47 1.43 -16.82
CA LYS A 66 -18.38 1.66 -18.26
C LYS A 66 -17.55 0.60 -18.98
N GLN A 67 -16.41 0.19 -18.42
CA GLN A 67 -15.51 -0.78 -19.05
C GLN A 67 -16.03 -2.22 -18.99
N CYS A 68 -16.73 -2.59 -17.92
CA CYS A 68 -17.32 -3.91 -17.75
C CYS A 68 -18.47 -4.19 -18.71
N GLY A 69 -19.19 -3.14 -19.12
CA GLY A 69 -20.33 -3.27 -20.03
C GLY A 69 -21.46 -4.13 -19.46
N VAL A 70 -22.24 -4.73 -20.35
CA VAL A 70 -23.39 -5.58 -20.01
C VAL A 70 -23.19 -6.99 -20.53
N ASP A 71 -23.76 -7.95 -19.82
CA ASP A 71 -23.95 -9.32 -20.29
C ASP A 71 -24.97 -9.32 -21.44
N SER A 72 -24.57 -9.81 -22.61
CA SER A 72 -25.41 -9.84 -23.81
C SER A 72 -26.61 -10.78 -23.71
N SER A 73 -26.56 -11.77 -22.82
CA SER A 73 -27.64 -12.76 -22.62
C SER A 73 -28.71 -12.26 -21.65
N THR A 74 -28.31 -11.50 -20.62
CA THR A 74 -29.23 -11.01 -19.58
C THR A 74 -29.57 -9.52 -19.70
N GLY A 75 -28.79 -8.76 -20.47
CA GLY A 75 -28.87 -7.30 -20.58
C GLY A 75 -28.46 -6.56 -19.31
N LYS A 76 -27.94 -7.25 -18.29
CA LYS A 76 -27.55 -6.68 -17.01
C LYS A 76 -26.10 -6.23 -17.03
N SER A 77 -25.76 -5.22 -16.23
CA SER A 77 -24.38 -4.79 -16.03
C SER A 77 -23.52 -5.92 -15.47
N ASN A 78 -22.32 -6.09 -16.02
CA ASN A 78 -21.31 -7.01 -15.49
C ASN A 78 -20.74 -6.50 -14.16
N TYR A 79 -20.78 -5.19 -13.93
CA TYR A 79 -20.46 -4.56 -12.65
C TYR A 79 -21.73 -4.41 -11.82
N GLU A 80 -21.85 -5.15 -10.71
CA GLU A 80 -23.08 -5.34 -9.92
C GLU A 80 -23.82 -4.05 -9.58
N SER A 81 -23.10 -3.00 -9.19
CA SER A 81 -23.68 -1.70 -8.84
C SER A 81 -22.74 -0.55 -9.24
N PRO A 82 -23.25 0.58 -9.77
CA PRO A 82 -22.43 1.74 -10.14
C PRO A 82 -21.88 2.54 -8.95
N ASP A 83 -22.08 2.05 -7.72
CA ASP A 83 -21.59 2.65 -6.48
C ASP A 83 -20.98 1.61 -5.51
N ARG A 84 -20.57 0.45 -6.04
CA ARG A 84 -20.07 -0.70 -5.26
C ARG A 84 -18.82 -0.32 -4.45
N LEU A 85 -17.80 0.26 -5.09
CA LEU A 85 -16.58 0.68 -4.40
C LEU A 85 -16.87 1.85 -3.46
N PHE A 86 -17.62 2.85 -3.90
CA PHE A 86 -18.00 3.99 -3.08
C PHE A 86 -18.64 3.56 -1.76
N LYS A 87 -19.63 2.65 -1.82
CA LYS A 87 -20.28 2.11 -0.63
C LYS A 87 -19.30 1.34 0.26
N ALA A 88 -18.41 0.53 -0.34
CA ALA A 88 -17.43 -0.26 0.40
C ALA A 88 -16.41 0.63 1.13
N VAL A 89 -15.78 1.58 0.43
CA VAL A 89 -14.80 2.53 0.97
C VAL A 89 -15.44 3.43 2.03
N ARG A 90 -16.70 3.85 1.85
CA ARG A 90 -17.39 4.69 2.85
C ARG A 90 -17.78 3.91 4.13
N LYS A 91 -18.11 2.62 3.99
CA LYS A 91 -18.61 1.78 5.10
C LYS A 91 -17.47 1.18 5.92
N THR A 92 -16.35 0.83 5.29
CA THR A 92 -15.27 0.09 5.95
C THR A 92 -14.64 0.90 7.08
N GLU A 93 -14.46 0.26 8.22
CA GLU A 93 -13.67 0.80 9.34
C GLU A 93 -12.18 0.43 9.22
N LYS A 94 -11.80 -0.31 8.17
CA LYS A 94 -10.39 -0.65 7.89
C LYS A 94 -9.69 0.46 7.10
N GLY A 95 -9.80 1.68 7.61
CA GLY A 95 -8.95 2.80 7.19
C GLY A 95 -7.76 2.88 8.13
N LYS A 96 -6.53 2.82 7.62
CA LYS A 96 -5.32 2.91 8.45
C LYS A 96 -4.41 4.00 7.90
N CYS A 97 -4.17 5.02 8.71
CA CYS A 97 -3.12 5.99 8.48
C CYS A 97 -1.80 5.45 9.02
N ARG A 98 -0.72 5.79 8.32
CA ARG A 98 0.65 5.48 8.69
C ARG A 98 1.47 6.75 8.53
N LEU A 99 1.98 7.26 9.65
CA LEU A 99 3.03 8.28 9.67
C LEU A 99 4.39 7.57 9.68
N LEU A 100 5.24 7.91 8.72
CA LEU A 100 6.54 7.29 8.49
C LEU A 100 7.65 8.31 8.74
N TYR A 101 8.71 7.85 9.38
CA TYR A 101 10.00 8.51 9.41
C TYR A 101 11.02 7.54 8.84
N TYR A 102 11.77 7.99 7.84
CA TYR A 102 12.84 7.25 7.21
C TYR A 102 14.17 7.92 7.52
N SER A 103 14.99 7.27 8.35
CA SER A 103 16.34 7.72 8.67
C SER A 103 17.27 7.55 7.47
N PRO A 104 18.19 8.49 7.23
CA PRO A 104 19.15 8.39 6.14
C PRO A 104 20.14 7.24 6.37
N TYR A 105 20.70 6.74 5.27
CA TYR A 105 21.89 5.90 5.31
C TYR A 105 23.11 6.74 5.65
N LYS A 106 24.02 6.19 6.47
CA LYS A 106 25.33 6.83 6.65
C LYS A 106 26.12 6.78 5.34
N VAL A 107 27.00 7.75 5.12
CA VAL A 107 27.76 7.87 3.86
C VAL A 107 28.56 6.60 3.57
N GLU A 108 29.23 6.05 4.60
CA GLU A 108 30.06 4.84 4.48
C GLU A 108 29.20 3.60 4.20
N GLU A 109 28.07 3.47 4.90
CA GLU A 109 27.12 2.38 4.70
C GLU A 109 26.53 2.42 3.29
N ALA A 110 26.13 3.62 2.84
CA ALA A 110 25.57 3.80 1.51
C ALA A 110 26.59 3.42 0.44
N LYS A 111 27.85 3.85 0.60
CA LYS A 111 28.94 3.49 -0.32
C LYS A 111 29.12 1.98 -0.41
N ASP A 112 29.20 1.29 0.73
CA ASP A 112 29.38 -0.17 0.77
C ASP A 112 28.22 -0.92 0.10
N ILE A 113 26.99 -0.42 0.21
CA ILE A 113 25.81 -1.00 -0.45
C ILE A 113 25.89 -0.77 -1.96
N LEU A 114 26.17 0.47 -2.38
CA LEU A 114 26.20 0.82 -3.79
C LEU A 114 27.34 0.12 -4.56
N ASP A 115 28.53 0.01 -3.97
CA ASP A 115 29.66 -0.68 -4.58
C ASP A 115 29.32 -2.16 -4.85
N LYS A 116 28.60 -2.84 -3.92
CA LYS A 116 28.14 -4.22 -4.09
C LYS A 116 27.04 -4.38 -5.15
N GLU A 117 26.15 -3.40 -5.29
CA GLU A 117 25.10 -3.47 -6.31
C GLU A 117 25.65 -3.23 -7.72
N VAL A 118 26.65 -2.37 -7.87
CA VAL A 118 27.40 -2.19 -9.12
C VAL A 118 28.06 -3.50 -9.55
N GLU A 119 28.67 -4.25 -8.62
CA GLU A 119 29.26 -5.57 -8.91
C GLU A 119 28.22 -6.59 -9.41
N LYS A 120 26.97 -6.49 -8.96
CA LYS A 120 25.86 -7.35 -9.42
C LYS A 120 25.21 -6.86 -10.73
N GLY A 121 25.59 -5.68 -11.23
CA GLY A 121 25.00 -5.08 -12.42
C GLY A 121 23.54 -4.61 -12.22
N ILE A 122 23.14 -4.30 -10.99
CA ILE A 122 21.79 -3.85 -10.64
C ILE A 122 21.79 -2.31 -10.49
N ASP A 123 20.78 -1.63 -11.02
CA ASP A 123 20.66 -0.16 -10.92
C ASP A 123 20.12 0.27 -9.56
N ASN A 124 20.98 0.81 -8.68
CA ASN A 124 20.69 1.60 -7.47
C ASN A 124 19.55 1.13 -6.53
N ASP A 125 19.09 -0.12 -6.66
CA ASP A 125 18.03 -0.72 -5.85
C ASP A 125 18.55 -1.20 -4.48
N GLY A 126 19.82 -0.93 -4.14
CA GLY A 126 20.38 -1.28 -2.83
C GLY A 126 19.97 -0.35 -1.70
N LEU A 127 19.75 0.95 -1.98
CA LEU A 127 19.37 1.94 -0.97
C LEU A 127 17.85 2.11 -0.94
N MET A 128 17.15 1.22 -0.25
CA MET A 128 15.68 1.25 -0.17
C MET A 128 15.20 1.48 1.25
N TRP A 129 14.59 2.63 1.46
CA TRP A 129 13.77 2.90 2.64
C TRP A 129 12.52 2.03 2.67
N ASN A 130 11.97 1.72 1.51
CA ASN A 130 10.90 0.76 1.36
C ASN A 130 11.09 0.01 0.04
N GLY A 131 11.14 -1.32 0.11
CA GLY A 131 11.33 -2.18 -1.06
C GLY A 131 10.17 -2.07 -2.06
N TRP A 132 10.34 -2.66 -3.23
CA TRP A 132 9.26 -2.78 -4.21
C TRP A 132 8.09 -3.61 -3.66
N HIS A 133 6.87 -3.09 -3.76
CA HIS A 133 5.67 -3.74 -3.26
C HIS A 133 4.40 -3.24 -3.98
N LEU A 134 3.28 -3.91 -3.69
CA LEU A 134 1.93 -3.44 -3.98
C LEU A 134 1.21 -3.15 -2.67
N ASP A 135 0.24 -2.23 -2.75
CA ASP A 135 -0.74 -2.07 -1.68
C ASP A 135 -1.83 -3.12 -1.84
N SER A 136 -2.20 -3.79 -0.76
CA SER A 136 -3.18 -4.89 -0.80
C SER A 136 -4.63 -4.42 -0.89
N GLY A 137 -4.96 -3.26 -0.31
CA GLY A 137 -6.33 -2.78 -0.11
C GLY A 137 -7.06 -2.28 -1.35
N PHE A 138 -8.06 -1.40 -1.16
CA PHE A 138 -8.72 -0.75 -2.29
C PHE A 138 -7.89 0.39 -2.86
N LEU A 139 -7.60 1.37 -2.00
CA LEU A 139 -7.02 2.64 -2.38
C LEU A 139 -6.07 3.10 -1.26
N THR A 140 -4.96 3.71 -1.66
CA THR A 140 -4.05 4.39 -0.76
C THR A 140 -3.93 5.84 -1.20
N ALA A 141 -4.11 6.77 -0.26
CA ALA A 141 -3.73 8.16 -0.45
C ALA A 141 -2.37 8.41 0.19
N LEU A 142 -1.51 9.17 -0.48
CA LEU A 142 -0.19 9.58 0.02
C LEU A 142 -0.11 11.11 0.02
N ALA A 143 0.23 11.69 1.17
CA ALA A 143 0.56 13.10 1.24
C ALA A 143 1.90 13.37 0.56
N GLY A 144 2.16 14.63 0.18
CA GLY A 144 3.47 15.04 -0.33
C GLY A 144 4.60 14.79 0.66
N ASP A 145 5.79 14.54 0.14
CA ASP A 145 6.97 14.23 0.95
C ASP A 145 7.48 15.45 1.70
N ILE A 146 7.88 15.24 2.95
CA ILE A 146 8.64 16.23 3.72
C ILE A 146 10.03 15.66 3.94
N TYR A 147 11.02 16.40 3.48
CA TYR A 147 12.42 16.10 3.70
C TYR A 147 12.94 16.94 4.87
N VAL A 148 13.74 16.32 5.74
CA VAL A 148 14.32 16.98 6.91
C VAL A 148 15.79 16.61 7.07
N ASN A 149 16.55 17.47 7.73
CA ASN A 149 17.86 17.13 8.24
C ASN A 149 17.70 16.25 9.50
N ASP A 150 18.23 15.03 9.48
CA ASP A 150 18.09 14.03 10.55
C ASP A 150 18.70 14.47 11.89
N GLU A 151 19.69 15.35 11.86
CA GLU A 151 20.39 15.83 13.06
C GLU A 151 19.69 17.04 13.69
N THR A 152 19.21 17.98 12.87
CA THR A 152 18.61 19.24 13.36
C THR A 152 17.09 19.21 13.42
N GLY A 153 16.45 18.34 12.63
CA GLY A 153 15.00 18.31 12.44
C GLY A 153 14.47 19.39 11.49
N ASP A 154 15.33 20.22 10.90
CA ASP A 154 14.91 21.30 10.02
C ASP A 154 14.39 20.75 8.69
N LYS A 155 13.31 21.35 8.17
CA LYS A 155 12.82 21.06 6.82
C LYS A 155 13.86 21.50 5.78
N VAL A 156 14.17 20.61 4.84
CA VAL A 156 15.10 20.86 3.73
C VAL A 156 14.47 20.46 2.40
N ASP A 157 15.02 20.94 1.30
CA ASP A 157 14.74 20.39 -0.02
C ASP A 157 15.52 19.08 -0.21
N CYS A 158 15.00 18.16 -1.02
CA CYS A 158 15.72 16.95 -1.39
C CYS A 158 16.77 17.28 -2.46
N ASP A 159 18.05 17.21 -2.09
CA ASP A 159 19.18 17.48 -2.98
C ASP A 159 19.72 16.22 -3.70
N GLN A 160 19.12 15.05 -3.41
CA GLN A 160 19.50 13.76 -3.96
C GLN A 160 18.52 13.27 -5.03
N ASP A 161 18.96 13.32 -6.29
CA ASP A 161 18.14 12.97 -7.46
C ASP A 161 17.59 11.55 -7.42
N SER A 162 18.31 10.60 -6.81
CA SER A 162 17.89 9.20 -6.70
C SER A 162 16.97 8.88 -5.51
N THR A 163 16.77 9.83 -4.58
CA THR A 163 16.01 9.61 -3.34
C THR A 163 14.53 9.95 -3.51
N GLY A 164 13.64 9.10 -3.02
CA GLY A 164 12.20 9.36 -3.00
C GLY A 164 11.35 8.23 -3.56
N LEU A 165 10.10 8.55 -3.91
CA LEU A 165 9.11 7.60 -4.42
C LEU A 165 9.38 7.22 -5.89
N TYR A 166 9.34 5.93 -6.18
CA TYR A 166 9.40 5.37 -7.53
C TYR A 166 8.21 4.46 -7.80
N ILE A 167 7.73 4.48 -9.04
CA ILE A 167 6.68 3.57 -9.53
C ILE A 167 7.18 2.81 -10.75
N ALA A 168 6.72 1.58 -10.94
CA ALA A 168 6.91 0.84 -12.19
C ALA A 168 5.91 1.35 -13.24
N THR A 169 6.39 1.79 -14.39
CA THR A 169 5.52 2.27 -15.47
C THR A 169 4.79 1.12 -16.18
N HIS A 170 3.60 1.39 -16.71
CA HIS A 170 2.84 0.41 -17.49
C HIS A 170 3.52 0.13 -18.85
N GLY A 171 3.88 -1.11 -19.12
CA GLY A 171 4.51 -1.57 -20.37
C GLY A 171 5.29 -2.87 -20.18
N SER A 172 5.78 -3.49 -21.26
CA SER A 172 6.45 -4.82 -21.27
C SER A 172 7.80 -4.89 -20.53
N SER A 173 8.25 -3.81 -19.89
CA SER A 173 9.51 -3.80 -19.13
C SER A 173 9.41 -3.08 -17.78
N GLY A 174 8.22 -2.60 -17.39
CA GLY A 174 7.99 -2.08 -16.03
C GLY A 174 8.95 -1.00 -15.55
N VAL A 175 9.46 -0.09 -16.38
CA VAL A 175 10.57 0.81 -16.02
C VAL A 175 10.26 1.65 -14.77
N ALA A 176 11.17 1.64 -13.79
CA ALA A 176 11.09 2.49 -12.61
C ALA A 176 11.16 3.98 -12.97
N LYS A 177 10.21 4.76 -12.46
CA LYS A 177 10.14 6.21 -12.65
C LYS A 177 9.96 6.90 -11.31
N LYS A 178 10.83 7.86 -11.01
CA LYS A 178 10.69 8.74 -9.85
C LYS A 178 9.43 9.60 -9.99
N VAL A 179 8.67 9.74 -8.91
CA VAL A 179 7.45 10.54 -8.87
C VAL A 179 7.57 11.57 -7.76
N THR A 180 7.20 12.82 -8.07
CA THR A 180 7.06 13.89 -7.10
C THR A 180 5.59 14.27 -7.02
N ILE A 181 5.04 14.28 -5.80
CA ILE A 181 3.68 14.77 -5.54
C ILE A 181 3.78 16.30 -5.36
N PRO A 182 3.06 17.10 -6.16
CA PRO A 182 3.01 18.56 -5.96
C PRO A 182 2.52 18.93 -4.56
N ALA A 183 2.98 20.08 -4.04
CA ALA A 183 2.74 20.49 -2.66
C ALA A 183 1.24 20.65 -2.30
N ASP A 184 0.39 20.92 -3.29
CA ASP A 184 -1.06 21.10 -3.17
C ASP A 184 -1.86 19.86 -3.60
N CYS A 185 -1.18 18.73 -3.80
CA CYS A 185 -1.77 17.47 -4.26
C CYS A 185 -1.61 16.35 -3.22
N ILE A 186 -2.45 15.33 -3.36
CA ILE A 186 -2.23 14.01 -2.78
C ILE A 186 -2.01 13.01 -3.92
N GLY A 187 -1.14 12.03 -3.72
CA GLY A 187 -1.04 10.87 -4.59
C GLY A 187 -2.14 9.86 -4.25
N ILE A 188 -2.71 9.18 -5.24
CA ILE A 188 -3.64 8.06 -5.03
C ILE A 188 -3.14 6.85 -5.81
N GLN A 189 -3.01 5.72 -5.12
CA GLN A 189 -2.59 4.44 -5.67
C GLN A 189 -3.74 3.43 -5.56
N PHE A 190 -3.91 2.60 -6.61
CA PHE A 190 -4.81 1.46 -6.57
C PHE A 190 -4.14 0.27 -5.90
N GLY A 191 -4.90 -0.49 -5.10
CA GLY A 191 -4.43 -1.72 -4.47
C GLY A 191 -4.95 -3.00 -5.15
N GLU A 192 -4.40 -4.13 -4.73
CA GLU A 192 -4.63 -5.45 -5.33
C GLU A 192 -6.09 -5.89 -5.26
N ILE A 193 -6.76 -5.67 -4.12
CA ILE A 193 -8.17 -6.00 -3.97
C ILE A 193 -9.03 -5.22 -4.97
N LEU A 194 -8.73 -3.94 -5.21
CA LEU A 194 -9.44 -3.16 -6.22
C LEU A 194 -9.12 -3.62 -7.64
N GLN A 195 -7.89 -4.02 -7.93
CA GLN A 195 -7.55 -4.62 -9.22
C GLN A 195 -8.41 -5.86 -9.49
N ILE A 196 -8.57 -6.73 -8.50
CA ILE A 196 -9.45 -7.91 -8.59
C ILE A 196 -10.90 -7.48 -8.78
N ALA A 197 -11.42 -6.65 -7.87
CA ALA A 197 -12.83 -6.24 -7.86
C ALA A 197 -13.26 -5.43 -9.10
N SER A 198 -12.29 -4.87 -9.83
CA SER A 198 -12.52 -4.15 -11.09
C SER A 198 -12.33 -5.00 -12.35
N GLY A 199 -11.98 -6.29 -12.23
CA GLY A 199 -11.68 -7.12 -13.40
C GLY A 199 -10.36 -6.74 -14.09
N GLY A 200 -9.46 -6.06 -13.38
CA GLY A 200 -8.19 -5.52 -13.88
C GLY A 200 -8.33 -4.21 -14.67
N HIS A 201 -9.51 -3.57 -14.70
CA HIS A 201 -9.68 -2.29 -15.40
C HIS A 201 -8.97 -1.12 -14.72
N VAL A 202 -8.70 -1.25 -13.42
CA VAL A 202 -7.68 -0.47 -12.73
C VAL A 202 -6.66 -1.44 -12.14
N VAL A 203 -5.40 -1.02 -12.06
CA VAL A 203 -4.27 -1.94 -11.82
C VAL A 203 -3.44 -1.41 -10.67
N ALA A 204 -3.09 -2.30 -9.75
CA ALA A 204 -2.15 -2.00 -8.69
C ALA A 204 -0.74 -1.88 -9.27
N THR A 205 -0.05 -0.79 -8.95
CA THR A 205 1.23 -0.45 -9.57
C THR A 205 2.35 -0.71 -8.57
N PRO A 206 3.37 -1.51 -8.94
CA PRO A 206 4.55 -1.71 -8.09
C PRO A 206 5.21 -0.37 -7.79
N HIS A 207 5.59 -0.16 -6.54
CA HIS A 207 6.25 1.07 -6.12
C HIS A 207 7.23 0.82 -4.98
N CYS A 208 8.19 1.72 -4.83
CA CYS A 208 9.20 1.66 -3.78
C CYS A 208 9.62 3.06 -3.34
N VAL A 209 10.42 3.12 -2.26
CA VAL A 209 11.01 4.37 -1.79
C VAL A 209 12.52 4.17 -1.68
N ARG A 210 13.27 4.89 -2.52
CA ARG A 210 14.73 4.92 -2.48
C ARG A 210 15.23 5.89 -1.40
N GLY A 211 16.30 5.48 -0.73
CA GLY A 211 16.84 6.11 0.47
C GLY A 211 17.63 7.38 0.22
N GLY A 212 17.66 8.24 1.23
CA GLY A 212 18.57 9.38 1.33
C GLY A 212 19.86 9.00 2.07
N ILE A 213 20.94 9.70 1.77
CA ILE A 213 22.28 9.50 2.33
C ILE A 213 22.65 10.71 3.20
N GLY A 214 23.49 10.49 4.20
CA GLY A 214 24.02 11.56 5.06
C GLY A 214 22.99 11.98 6.09
N THR A 215 22.54 13.23 6.01
CA THR A 215 21.52 13.78 6.92
C THR A 215 20.12 13.85 6.29
N GLN A 216 19.94 13.36 5.07
CA GLN A 216 18.67 13.49 4.34
C GLN A 216 17.62 12.46 4.80
N ALA A 217 16.82 12.80 5.81
CA ALA A 217 15.66 12.01 6.24
C ALA A 217 14.39 12.36 5.45
N ARG A 218 13.39 11.49 5.51
CA ARG A 218 12.07 11.69 4.90
C ARG A 218 10.93 11.34 5.85
N ILE A 219 9.95 12.21 5.91
CA ILE A 219 8.67 12.00 6.56
C ILE A 219 7.61 11.77 5.48
N GLY A 220 6.82 10.72 5.64
CA GLY A 220 5.71 10.39 4.75
C GLY A 220 4.44 10.13 5.54
N PHE A 221 3.29 10.39 4.93
CA PHE A 221 1.99 10.08 5.52
C PHE A 221 1.10 9.39 4.50
N ALA A 222 0.72 8.16 4.79
CA ALA A 222 -0.15 7.35 3.93
C ALA A 222 -1.47 7.06 4.64
N CYS A 223 -2.57 7.01 3.89
CA CYS A 223 -3.89 6.59 4.33
C CYS A 223 -4.36 5.43 3.45
N PHE A 224 -4.30 4.22 4.00
CA PHE A 224 -4.75 2.97 3.35
C PHE A 224 -6.22 2.74 3.65
N VAL A 225 -7.03 2.44 2.63
CA VAL A 225 -8.42 2.01 2.81
C VAL A 225 -8.58 0.60 2.27
N ASP A 226 -8.95 -0.31 3.16
CA ASP A 226 -9.01 -1.75 2.90
C ASP A 226 -10.45 -2.27 2.89
N ALA A 227 -10.62 -3.46 2.34
CA ALA A 227 -11.90 -4.14 2.24
C ALA A 227 -12.45 -4.56 3.60
N GLY A 228 -13.73 -4.28 3.80
CA GLY A 228 -14.52 -4.84 4.91
C GLY A 228 -14.44 -6.37 4.91
N ALA A 229 -14.62 -6.99 6.08
CA ALA A 229 -14.54 -8.45 6.20
C ALA A 229 -15.62 -9.17 5.36
N ASP A 230 -16.72 -8.48 5.05
CA ASP A 230 -17.86 -8.94 4.25
C ASP A 230 -17.74 -8.61 2.75
N PHE A 231 -16.68 -7.93 2.32
CA PHE A 231 -16.55 -7.56 0.92
C PHE A 231 -16.17 -8.77 0.05
N PRO A 232 -16.94 -9.08 -1.01
CA PRO A 232 -16.64 -10.22 -1.87
C PRO A 232 -15.40 -9.94 -2.72
N LEU A 233 -14.32 -10.69 -2.45
CA LEU A 233 -13.11 -10.66 -3.26
C LEU A 233 -13.30 -11.49 -4.53
N ALA A 234 -14.01 -10.90 -5.49
CA ALA A 234 -14.28 -11.52 -6.78
C ALA A 234 -14.30 -10.46 -7.89
N PRO A 235 -13.88 -10.83 -9.12
CA PRO A 235 -14.01 -9.97 -10.27
C PRO A 235 -15.49 -9.73 -10.65
N PRO A 236 -15.77 -8.71 -11.48
CA PRO A 236 -17.10 -8.49 -12.03
C PRO A 236 -17.59 -9.71 -12.84
N ASN A 237 -18.90 -9.81 -13.04
CA ASN A 237 -19.49 -10.92 -13.81
C ASN A 237 -18.89 -10.97 -15.22
N GLY A 238 -18.62 -12.17 -15.72
CA GLY A 238 -18.01 -12.37 -17.04
C GLY A 238 -16.50 -12.09 -17.10
N TYR A 239 -15.85 -11.74 -15.98
CA TYR A 239 -14.39 -11.63 -15.88
C TYR A 239 -13.82 -12.80 -15.09
N THR A 240 -12.73 -13.36 -15.58
CA THR A 240 -12.00 -14.46 -14.94
C THR A 240 -10.76 -13.95 -14.20
N LYS A 241 -10.17 -14.80 -13.35
CA LYS A 241 -8.85 -14.54 -12.77
C LYS A 241 -7.80 -14.27 -13.86
N ALA A 242 -7.82 -15.01 -14.97
CA ALA A 242 -6.90 -14.80 -16.07
C ALA A 242 -7.05 -13.41 -16.71
N ASP A 243 -8.27 -12.88 -16.83
CA ASP A 243 -8.52 -11.53 -17.35
C ASP A 243 -7.93 -10.45 -16.45
N VAL A 244 -8.03 -10.60 -15.11
CA VAL A 244 -7.41 -9.70 -14.13
C VAL A 244 -5.89 -9.73 -14.26
N LEU A 245 -5.32 -10.94 -14.31
CA LEU A 245 -3.86 -11.15 -14.31
C LEU A 245 -3.20 -10.68 -15.60
N LYS A 246 -3.87 -10.81 -16.75
CA LYS A 246 -3.38 -10.31 -18.05
C LYS A 246 -3.19 -8.79 -18.06
N ARG A 247 -3.84 -8.07 -17.16
CA ARG A 247 -3.79 -6.60 -17.06
C ARG A 247 -2.78 -6.11 -16.01
N SER A 248 -2.17 -7.02 -15.25
CA SER A 248 -1.11 -6.67 -14.30
C SER A 248 0.11 -6.05 -14.99
N VAL A 249 0.86 -5.24 -14.26
CA VAL A 249 2.13 -4.69 -14.74
C VAL A 249 3.18 -5.79 -14.76
N GLU A 250 3.66 -6.16 -15.95
CA GLU A 250 4.88 -6.98 -16.09
C GLU A 250 6.07 -6.18 -15.55
N ASN A 251 6.80 -6.76 -14.61
CA ASN A 251 7.96 -6.13 -13.98
C ASN A 251 8.86 -7.20 -13.35
N ASP A 252 10.13 -6.84 -13.15
CA ASP A 252 11.13 -7.69 -12.50
C ASP A 252 11.26 -7.41 -10.99
N TYR A 253 10.48 -6.47 -10.46
CA TYR A 253 10.63 -5.95 -9.10
C TYR A 253 9.87 -6.75 -8.04
N ILE A 254 8.68 -7.24 -8.39
CA ILE A 254 7.82 -7.97 -7.48
C ILE A 254 7.33 -9.26 -8.11
N VAL A 255 7.08 -10.23 -7.24
CA VAL A 255 6.37 -11.44 -7.63
C VAL A 255 4.97 -11.06 -8.11
N PRO A 256 4.54 -11.50 -9.32
CA PRO A 256 3.21 -11.17 -9.83
C PRO A 256 2.10 -11.65 -8.89
N LEU A 257 1.00 -10.89 -8.84
CA LEU A 257 -0.26 -11.22 -8.14
C LEU A 257 -0.69 -12.70 -8.33
N GLN A 258 -0.31 -13.30 -9.46
CA GLN A 258 -0.48 -14.72 -9.80
C GLN A 258 -0.03 -15.70 -8.71
N GLN A 259 1.10 -15.44 -8.04
CA GLN A 259 1.63 -16.32 -6.99
C GLN A 259 1.04 -16.03 -5.59
N ALA A 260 0.42 -14.85 -5.39
CA ALA A 260 -0.32 -14.52 -4.16
C ALA A 260 -1.66 -15.28 -4.05
N PHE A 261 -2.13 -15.86 -5.16
CA PHE A 261 -3.34 -16.68 -5.24
C PHE A 261 -3.10 -18.18 -5.00
N LEU A 262 -1.97 -18.59 -4.39
CA LEU A 262 -1.72 -19.99 -4.07
C LEU A 262 -2.54 -20.41 -2.85
N ASP A 263 -3.67 -21.08 -3.13
CA ASP A 263 -4.19 -22.30 -2.47
C ASP A 263 -5.72 -22.34 -2.47
N GLU A 264 -6.39 -22.31 -3.63
CA GLU A 264 -7.69 -22.99 -3.82
C GLU A 264 -7.74 -23.57 -5.24
N GLU A 265 -8.15 -24.83 -5.33
CA GLU A 265 -8.14 -25.64 -6.56
C GLU A 265 -8.97 -25.01 -7.70
N ASP A 266 -8.62 -25.44 -8.91
CA ASP A 266 -9.10 -25.01 -10.22
C ASP A 266 -10.57 -25.41 -10.49
N ASP A 267 -11.53 -24.91 -9.69
CA ASP A 267 -12.97 -25.16 -9.88
C ASP A 267 -13.76 -23.93 -10.38
N GLY A 268 -13.06 -22.86 -10.76
CA GLY A 268 -13.66 -21.73 -11.50
C GLY A 268 -14.58 -20.82 -10.69
N GLU A 269 -14.75 -21.07 -9.39
CA GLU A 269 -15.42 -20.17 -8.45
C GLU A 269 -14.47 -19.88 -7.28
N ILE A 270 -13.98 -18.63 -7.18
CA ILE A 270 -13.20 -18.18 -6.00
C ILE A 270 -14.17 -18.14 -4.80
N LYS A 271 -14.27 -19.24 -4.06
CA LYS A 271 -15.13 -19.38 -2.89
C LYS A 271 -14.37 -18.98 -1.65
N HIS A 272 -14.54 -17.72 -1.25
CA HIS A 272 -14.12 -17.26 0.07
C HIS A 272 -12.59 -17.29 0.29
N CYS A 273 -11.89 -16.34 -0.35
CA CYS A 273 -10.73 -15.75 0.32
C CYS A 273 -11.24 -14.98 1.55
N GLN A 274 -11.50 -15.69 2.67
CA GLN A 274 -11.39 -15.04 3.97
C GLN A 274 -10.00 -14.41 3.97
N GLY A 275 -9.90 -13.11 4.21
CA GLY A 275 -8.66 -12.34 4.12
C GLY A 275 -7.52 -12.78 5.06
N LYS A 276 -7.48 -14.04 5.52
CA LYS A 276 -6.38 -14.67 6.24
C LYS A 276 -5.08 -14.72 5.42
N GLY A 277 -5.14 -14.76 4.09
CA GLY A 277 -3.95 -14.73 3.21
C GLY A 277 -3.48 -13.33 2.83
N VAL A 278 -4.39 -12.36 2.68
CA VAL A 278 -4.08 -11.00 2.20
C VAL A 278 -3.88 -10.00 3.35
N LEU A 279 -4.54 -10.21 4.50
CA LEU A 279 -4.33 -9.40 5.72
C LEU A 279 -3.30 -10.02 6.68
N GLY A 280 -2.77 -11.21 6.38
CA GLY A 280 -2.00 -12.04 7.31
C GLY A 280 -0.48 -12.08 7.13
N SER A 281 0.09 -11.52 6.05
CA SER A 281 1.54 -11.62 5.83
C SER A 281 2.15 -10.43 5.10
N TYR A 282 2.14 -9.27 5.74
CA TYR A 282 3.19 -8.26 5.56
C TYR A 282 3.88 -7.93 6.91
N HIS A 283 3.94 -8.91 7.81
CA HIS A 283 5.14 -9.12 8.62
C HIS A 283 5.99 -10.09 7.82
N GLY A 284 7.17 -9.64 7.40
CA GLY A 284 7.96 -10.23 6.30
C GLY A 284 7.94 -11.76 6.23
N ARG A 285 7.60 -12.28 5.05
CA ARG A 285 8.13 -13.59 4.64
C ARG A 285 9.60 -13.37 4.32
N TYR A 286 10.42 -13.56 5.33
CA TYR A 286 11.82 -13.94 5.17
C TYR A 286 11.86 -15.16 4.26
N TYR A 287 12.58 -15.05 3.14
CA TYR A 287 13.10 -16.25 2.50
C TYR A 287 14.17 -16.82 3.45
N PRO A 288 14.09 -18.10 3.87
CA PRO A 288 15.27 -18.76 4.39
C PRO A 288 16.30 -18.79 3.24
N VAL A 289 17.39 -18.05 3.43
CA VAL A 289 18.63 -18.36 2.71
C VAL A 289 19.19 -19.56 3.44
N ASP A 290 19.21 -20.71 2.76
CA ASP A 290 19.83 -21.94 3.25
C ASP A 290 21.25 -21.65 3.77
N ASP A 291 21.55 -22.33 4.87
CA ASP A 291 22.76 -22.25 5.69
C ASP A 291 24.07 -22.04 4.92
N ASP A 292 24.75 -20.92 5.20
CA ASP A 292 25.92 -20.95 6.10
C ASP A 292 26.57 -19.55 6.18
N LYS A 293 26.52 -18.98 7.39
CA LYS A 293 27.29 -17.85 7.95
C LYS A 293 26.58 -16.48 8.05
N ALA A 294 26.50 -16.06 9.33
CA ALA A 294 26.43 -14.71 9.90
C ALA A 294 25.05 -14.19 10.38
N ASN A 295 24.86 -14.34 11.70
CA ASN A 295 23.95 -13.60 12.57
C ASN A 295 24.19 -12.08 12.53
N LEU A 296 23.11 -11.27 12.59
CA LEU A 296 22.93 -9.97 13.28
C LEU A 296 21.72 -9.25 12.63
N GLY A 297 20.69 -8.75 13.31
CA GLY A 297 20.48 -8.56 14.73
C GLY A 297 19.01 -8.30 15.09
N LEU A 298 18.76 -8.45 16.39
CA LEU A 298 17.52 -8.28 17.14
C LEU A 298 17.04 -6.82 17.17
N TYR A 299 15.72 -6.62 17.33
CA TYR A 299 15.25 -5.62 18.29
C TYR A 299 14.03 -6.09 19.08
N HIS A 300 14.23 -6.13 20.40
CA HIS A 300 13.24 -6.22 21.46
C HIS A 300 12.65 -4.83 21.72
N GLY A 301 11.33 -4.73 21.84
CA GLY A 301 10.66 -3.60 22.47
C GLY A 301 9.70 -4.11 23.55
N HIS A 302 10.15 -4.11 24.80
CA HIS A 302 9.29 -4.26 25.97
C HIS A 302 8.60 -2.93 26.29
N ARG A 303 7.29 -3.03 26.52
CA ARG A 303 6.32 -2.02 27.01
C ARG A 303 6.04 -0.83 26.11
#